data_AF-A0A4Y2NFQ6-F1
#
_entry.id   AF-A0A4Y2NFQ6-F1
#
_cell.length_a   1.000
_cell.length_b   1.000
_cell.length_c   1.000
_cell.angle_alpha   90.00
_cell.angle_beta   90.00
_cell.angle_gamma   90.00
#
_symmetry.space_group_name_H-M   'P 1'
#
loop_
_entity.id
_entity.type
_entity.pdbx_description
1 polymer ?
#
loop_
_entity_poly.entity_id
_entity_poly.type
_entity_poly.pdbx_seq_one_letter_code
_entity_poly.pdbx_strand_id
1 'polypeptide(L)'
;MSGQEEDISLLCFLKICYLDDKGNVSRQISNPKSFLQLGRNEFRDIVLKIQCGKIQSSFKIQNMTLHTRFVKEGKATVSLKQPPLQMFISNCPVGKLSMFLKVLMAKVQKAKDATPVSAKDRLQTLKPPSFEEISPLTAVDINSLNNKVSAAMAKKSAFLQTPKSTKRKRGEQESVTPTRKIVAVSRPIAPRLLTTEQKNVMSAVMSGRNVFFTGSAGTGKSFLLKRILGALAPENTFATASTGVAACQIGGITLHAFAG
;
A
#
# COMPACT_ATOMS: atom_id res chain seq x y z
N MET A 1 28.70 27.34 5.19
CA MET A 1 28.43 25.90 5.40
C MET A 1 26.98 25.65 5.02
N SER A 2 26.78 25.19 3.79
CA SER A 2 25.49 25.03 3.12
C SER A 2 24.72 23.85 3.70
N GLY A 3 23.72 24.14 4.54
CA GLY A 3 22.74 23.16 4.98
C GLY A 3 22.01 22.61 3.76
N GLN A 4 22.10 21.31 3.54
CA GLN A 4 21.33 20.62 2.51
C GLN A 4 19.84 20.73 2.88
N GLU A 5 19.12 21.62 2.21
CA GLU A 5 17.66 21.62 2.16
C GLU A 5 17.23 20.32 1.48
N GLU A 6 17.00 19.26 2.27
CA GLU A 6 16.39 18.05 1.75
C GLU A 6 14.93 18.34 1.43
N ASP A 7 14.66 18.63 0.15
CA ASP A 7 13.34 18.83 -0.40
C ASP A 7 12.34 17.78 0.12
N ILE A 8 11.28 18.21 0.81
CA ILE A 8 10.12 17.36 1.18
C ILE A 8 9.22 17.16 -0.06
N SER A 9 9.87 16.83 -1.17
CA SER A 9 9.27 16.55 -2.44
C SER A 9 9.58 15.12 -2.88
N LEU A 10 8.57 14.46 -3.42
CA LEU A 10 8.69 13.11 -3.93
C LEU A 10 8.35 13.12 -5.42
N LEU A 11 9.33 12.74 -6.22
CA LEU A 11 9.09 12.29 -7.59
C LEU A 11 8.69 10.81 -7.54
N CYS A 12 7.47 10.49 -7.96
CA CYS A 12 6.94 9.13 -7.89
C CYS A 12 5.86 8.85 -8.94
N PHE A 13 5.55 7.58 -9.12
CA PHE A 13 4.32 7.19 -9.80
C PHE A 13 3.16 7.44 -8.83
N LEU A 14 2.21 8.27 -9.24
CA LEU A 14 1.02 8.57 -8.46
C LEU A 14 -0.23 8.19 -9.23
N LYS A 15 -1.12 7.48 -8.54
CA LYS A 15 -2.48 7.20 -9.00
C LYS A 15 -3.49 7.74 -7.99
N ILE A 16 -4.32 8.68 -8.43
CA ILE A 16 -5.37 9.31 -7.62
C ILE A 16 -6.70 8.71 -8.06
N CYS A 17 -7.45 8.16 -7.10
CA CYS A 17 -8.81 7.68 -7.25
C CYS A 17 -9.73 8.64 -6.48
N TYR A 18 -10.61 9.35 -7.18
CA TYR A 18 -11.71 10.07 -6.56
C TYR A 18 -12.80 9.06 -6.25
N LEU A 19 -13.33 9.13 -5.04
CA LEU A 19 -14.35 8.22 -4.54
C LEU A 19 -15.69 8.95 -4.47
N ASP A 20 -16.78 8.27 -4.83
CA ASP A 20 -18.13 8.74 -4.55
C ASP A 20 -18.50 8.51 -3.08
N ASP A 21 -19.62 9.06 -2.63
CA ASP A 21 -20.16 8.86 -1.26
C ASP A 21 -20.39 7.38 -0.91
N LYS A 22 -20.54 6.52 -1.93
CA LYS A 22 -20.69 5.06 -1.80
C LYS A 22 -19.34 4.31 -1.77
N GLY A 23 -18.20 5.01 -1.84
CA GLY A 23 -16.85 4.43 -1.84
C GLY A 23 -16.42 3.82 -3.17
N ASN A 24 -17.18 4.02 -4.25
CA ASN A 24 -16.82 3.59 -5.59
C ASN A 24 -15.87 4.60 -6.26
N VAL A 25 -14.99 4.13 -7.14
CA VAL A 25 -14.08 5.01 -7.87
C VAL A 25 -14.84 5.71 -9.00
N SER A 26 -15.04 7.02 -8.88
CA SER A 26 -15.74 7.83 -9.86
C SER A 26 -14.82 8.33 -10.96
N ARG A 27 -13.60 8.70 -10.58
CA ARG A 27 -12.57 9.18 -11.50
C ARG A 27 -11.22 8.68 -11.05
N GLN A 28 -10.36 8.34 -12.01
CA GLN A 28 -8.99 7.96 -11.73
C GLN A 28 -8.02 8.71 -12.64
N ILE A 29 -6.93 9.19 -12.04
CA ILE A 29 -5.81 9.84 -12.74
C ILE A 29 -4.55 9.08 -12.34
N SER A 30 -3.69 8.74 -13.29
CA SER A 30 -2.39 8.14 -12.98
C SER A 30 -1.31 8.75 -13.84
N ASN A 31 -0.17 9.07 -13.23
CA ASN A 31 0.98 9.59 -13.94
C ASN A 31 2.28 8.99 -13.37
N PRO A 32 3.16 8.43 -14.22
CA PRO A 32 4.42 7.83 -13.79
C PRO A 32 5.44 8.81 -13.23
N LYS A 33 5.36 10.09 -13.61
CA LYS A 33 6.22 11.16 -13.10
C LYS A 33 5.34 12.24 -12.49
N SER A 34 4.97 12.02 -11.24
CA SER A 34 4.20 12.97 -10.44
C SER A 34 5.07 13.55 -9.34
N PHE A 35 4.90 14.84 -9.09
CA PHE A 35 5.57 15.53 -8.00
C PHE A 35 4.59 15.68 -6.84
N LEU A 36 5.01 15.23 -5.65
CA LEU A 36 4.23 15.27 -4.43
C LEU A 36 4.99 16.08 -3.39
N GLN A 37 4.38 17.15 -2.89
CA GLN A 37 5.02 18.07 -1.95
C GLN A 37 4.11 18.31 -0.74
N LEU A 38 4.72 18.41 0.44
CA LEU A 38 4.01 18.71 1.68
C LEU A 38 4.28 20.15 2.11
N GLY A 39 3.22 20.96 2.20
CA GLY A 39 3.26 22.39 2.53
C GLY A 39 2.35 22.76 3.70
N ARG A 40 2.43 24.02 4.14
CA ARG A 40 1.39 24.65 4.98
C ARG A 40 0.68 25.72 4.16
N ASN A 41 -0.63 25.88 4.36
CA ASN A 41 -1.34 27.06 3.86
C ASN A 41 -1.16 28.25 4.81
N GLU A 42 -1.66 29.42 4.39
CA GLU A 42 -1.74 30.66 5.18
C GLU A 42 -2.41 30.50 6.55
N PHE A 43 -3.27 29.48 6.71
CA PHE A 43 -3.94 29.14 7.97
C PHE A 43 -3.18 28.10 8.82
N ARG A 44 -1.91 27.82 8.48
CA ARG A 44 -1.04 26.79 9.10
C ARG A 44 -1.55 25.35 9.02
N ASP A 45 -2.56 25.09 8.19
CA ASP A 45 -3.02 23.75 7.90
C ASP A 45 -2.04 23.02 6.98
N ILE A 46 -1.92 21.71 7.16
CA ILE A 46 -1.07 20.87 6.32
C ILE A 46 -1.77 20.61 4.99
N VAL A 47 -1.08 20.90 3.90
CA VAL A 47 -1.57 20.74 2.53
C VAL A 47 -0.64 19.82 1.74
N LEU A 48 -1.24 18.88 1.02
CA LEU A 48 -0.57 18.00 0.08
C LEU A 48 -0.73 18.59 -1.33
N LYS A 49 0.36 19.14 -1.88
CA LYS A 49 0.38 19.64 -3.26
C LYS A 49 0.83 18.53 -4.19
N ILE A 50 0.09 18.37 -5.28
CA ILE A 50 0.27 17.29 -6.24
C ILE A 50 0.33 17.88 -7.63
N GLN A 51 1.35 17.50 -8.38
CA GLN A 51 1.49 17.82 -9.79
C GLN A 51 1.57 16.52 -10.60
N CYS A 52 0.46 16.19 -11.24
CA CYS A 52 0.31 15.03 -12.12
C CYS A 52 0.24 15.52 -13.58
N GLY A 53 1.38 15.66 -14.23
CA GLY A 53 1.43 16.16 -15.62
C GLY A 53 0.98 17.61 -15.70
N LYS A 54 -0.15 17.87 -16.37
CA LYS A 54 -0.74 19.22 -16.48
C LYS A 54 -1.63 19.60 -15.28
N ILE A 55 -2.00 18.63 -14.44
CA ILE A 55 -2.92 18.86 -13.33
C ILE A 55 -2.12 19.20 -12.08
N GLN A 56 -2.33 20.40 -11.55
CA GLN A 56 -1.86 20.79 -10.22
C GLN A 56 -3.07 20.86 -9.28
N SER A 57 -2.99 20.17 -8.16
CA SER A 57 -4.06 20.14 -7.15
C SER A 57 -3.46 20.14 -5.76
N SER A 58 -4.06 20.92 -4.86
CA SER A 58 -3.70 20.99 -3.45
C SER A 58 -4.84 20.41 -2.62
N PHE A 59 -4.51 19.46 -1.75
CA PHE A 59 -5.48 18.81 -0.87
C PHE A 59 -5.15 19.11 0.58
N LYS A 60 -6.11 19.68 1.30
CA LYS A 60 -6.00 19.84 2.75
C LYS A 60 -6.04 18.45 3.40
N ILE A 61 -5.08 18.16 4.27
CA ILE A 61 -5.00 16.84 4.90
C ILE A 61 -5.86 16.85 6.16
N GLN A 62 -7.12 16.44 6.02
CA GLN A 62 -8.04 16.24 7.14
C GLN A 62 -8.55 14.79 7.13
N ASN A 63 -8.61 14.17 8.32
CA ASN A 63 -9.16 12.81 8.50
C ASN A 63 -8.56 11.75 7.56
N MET A 64 -7.23 11.78 7.41
CA MET A 64 -6.47 10.88 6.54
C MET A 64 -6.23 9.50 7.20
N THR A 65 -6.28 8.44 6.40
CA THR A 65 -5.78 7.11 6.75
C THR A 65 -4.58 6.75 5.88
N LEU A 66 -3.50 6.28 6.49
CA LEU A 66 -2.25 5.99 5.80
C LEU A 66 -1.91 4.51 5.91
N HIS A 67 -1.65 3.87 4.77
CA HIS A 67 -1.22 2.47 4.70
C HIS A 67 0.27 2.39 4.37
N THR A 68 1.06 1.94 5.35
CA THR A 68 2.53 1.86 5.26
C THR A 68 3.08 0.46 5.01
N ARG A 69 2.22 -0.54 4.77
CA ARG A 69 2.61 -1.96 4.67
C ARG A 69 3.74 -2.22 3.67
N PHE A 70 3.77 -1.45 2.58
CA PHE A 70 4.69 -1.63 1.46
C PHE A 70 5.72 -0.50 1.34
N VAL A 71 5.95 0.29 2.40
CA VAL A 71 6.91 1.42 2.35
C VAL A 71 8.33 0.92 2.10
N LYS A 72 8.68 -0.29 2.59
CA LYS A 72 9.96 -0.96 2.30
C LYS A 72 10.14 -1.29 0.82
N GLU A 73 9.06 -1.36 0.05
CA GLU A 73 9.07 -1.55 -1.40
C GLU A 73 8.91 -0.22 -2.17
N GLY A 74 8.92 0.92 -1.48
CA GLY A 74 8.73 2.23 -2.10
C GLY A 74 7.27 2.51 -2.50
N LYS A 75 6.30 1.87 -1.82
CA LYS A 75 4.87 2.02 -2.08
C LYS A 75 4.12 2.47 -0.82
N ALA A 76 3.14 3.34 -0.99
CA ALA A 76 2.27 3.77 0.09
C ALA A 76 0.89 4.11 -0.45
N THR A 77 -0.11 4.09 0.44
CA THR A 77 -1.46 4.53 0.09
C THR A 77 -1.94 5.55 1.11
N VAL A 78 -2.42 6.68 0.62
CA VAL A 78 -2.95 7.79 1.41
C VAL A 78 -4.41 7.94 1.04
N SER A 79 -5.33 7.72 1.98
CA SER A 79 -6.76 7.94 1.75
C SER A 79 -7.23 9.14 2.56
N LEU A 80 -7.90 10.08 1.90
CA LEU A 80 -8.56 11.22 2.53
C LEU A 80 -10.06 10.97 2.56
N LYS A 81 -10.71 11.35 3.67
CA LYS A 81 -12.16 11.26 3.80
C LYS A 81 -12.89 12.50 3.28
N GLN A 82 -12.23 13.66 3.31
CA GLN A 82 -12.80 14.95 2.93
C GLN A 82 -11.73 15.77 2.17
N PRO A 83 -11.80 15.88 0.83
CA PRO A 83 -12.67 15.13 -0.08
C PRO A 83 -12.39 13.62 -0.08
N PRO A 84 -13.39 12.77 -0.41
CA PRO A 84 -13.22 11.31 -0.47
C PRO A 84 -12.33 10.93 -1.66
N LEU A 85 -11.06 10.63 -1.39
CA LEU A 85 -10.11 10.21 -2.41
C LEU A 85 -9.08 9.24 -1.84
N GLN A 86 -8.50 8.44 -2.72
CA GLN A 86 -7.41 7.52 -2.41
C GLN A 86 -6.25 7.72 -3.37
N MET A 87 -5.06 7.94 -2.82
CA MET A 87 -3.82 8.15 -3.56
C MET A 87 -2.89 6.95 -3.37
N PHE A 88 -2.49 6.34 -4.47
CA PHE A 88 -1.52 5.26 -4.52
C PHE A 88 -0.18 5.81 -5.00
N ILE A 89 0.81 5.77 -4.10
CA ILE A 89 2.17 6.19 -4.35
C ILE A 89 2.99 4.93 -4.61
N SER A 90 3.78 4.92 -5.68
CA SER A 90 4.67 3.80 -6.02
C SER A 90 5.90 4.29 -6.76
N ASN A 91 6.91 3.44 -6.90
CA ASN A 91 8.18 3.78 -7.55
C ASN A 91 8.86 5.00 -6.91
N CYS A 92 8.88 5.05 -5.57
CA CYS A 92 9.51 6.12 -4.82
C CYS A 92 10.72 5.58 -4.03
N PRO A 93 11.86 6.30 -3.94
CA PRO A 93 12.98 5.90 -3.10
C PRO A 93 12.54 5.68 -1.65
N VAL A 94 12.87 4.51 -1.09
CA VAL A 94 12.38 4.08 0.23
C VAL A 94 12.76 5.04 1.36
N GLY A 95 13.96 5.62 1.31
CA GLY A 95 14.43 6.61 2.28
C GLY A 95 13.56 7.86 2.28
N LYS A 96 13.43 8.51 1.10
CA LYS A 96 12.62 9.73 0.91
C LYS A 96 11.15 9.50 1.23
N LEU A 97 10.57 8.38 0.78
CA LEU A 97 9.19 8.02 1.09
C LEU A 97 8.99 7.83 2.61
N SER A 98 9.90 7.12 3.28
CA SER A 98 9.78 6.89 4.73
C SER A 98 9.86 8.20 5.52
N MET A 99 10.74 9.11 5.12
CA MET A 99 10.87 10.43 5.75
C MET A 99 9.61 11.26 5.51
N PHE A 100 9.13 11.33 4.27
CA PHE A 100 7.91 12.04 3.91
C PHE A 100 6.70 11.57 4.73
N LEU A 101 6.48 10.26 4.84
CA LEU A 101 5.35 9.72 5.60
C LEU A 101 5.50 9.97 7.11
N LYS A 102 6.72 9.92 7.66
CA LYS A 102 6.98 10.27 9.07
C LYS A 102 6.66 11.74 9.34
N VAL A 103 7.12 12.65 8.47
CA VAL A 103 6.83 14.08 8.57
C VAL A 103 5.32 14.32 8.50
N LEU A 104 4.65 13.67 7.55
CA LEU A 104 3.21 13.75 7.38
C LEU A 104 2.45 13.28 8.63
N MET A 105 2.81 12.12 9.19
CA MET A 105 2.18 11.60 10.42
C MET A 105 2.43 12.50 11.64
N ALA A 106 3.68 12.91 11.86
CA ALA A 106 4.03 13.77 12.99
C ALA A 106 3.28 15.11 12.94
N LYS A 107 3.16 15.69 11.74
CA LYS A 107 2.42 16.95 11.55
C LYS A 107 0.92 16.77 11.72
N VAL A 108 0.30 15.68 11.23
CA VAL A 108 -1.13 15.41 11.42
C VAL A 108 -1.47 15.15 12.90
N GLN A 109 -0.57 14.52 13.66
CA GLN A 109 -0.74 14.34 15.11
C GLN A 109 -0.67 15.69 15.85
N LYS A 110 0.36 16.50 15.58
CA LYS A 110 0.46 17.86 16.15
C LYS A 110 -0.75 18.75 15.81
N ALA A 111 -1.32 18.62 14.61
CA ALA A 111 -2.51 19.38 14.20
C ALA A 111 -3.81 18.92 14.89
N LYS A 112 -3.88 17.68 15.40
CA LYS A 112 -5.00 17.22 16.24
C LYS A 112 -4.86 17.71 17.69
N ASP A 113 -3.63 17.87 18.15
CA ASP A 113 -3.31 18.35 19.50
C ASP A 113 -3.34 19.90 19.59
N ALA A 114 -3.25 20.60 18.46
CA ALA A 114 -3.37 22.05 18.38
C ALA A 114 -4.85 22.49 18.37
N THR A 115 -5.20 23.45 19.22
CA THR A 115 -6.53 24.09 19.21
C THR A 115 -6.81 24.70 17.84
N PRO A 116 -7.97 24.44 17.20
CA PRO A 116 -8.27 24.98 15.89
C PRO A 116 -8.34 26.52 15.93
N VAL A 117 -7.68 27.18 14.97
CA VAL A 117 -7.68 28.64 14.82
C VAL A 117 -9.12 29.16 14.73
N SER A 118 -9.45 30.12 15.60
CA SER A 118 -10.78 30.73 15.76
C SER A 118 -11.32 31.28 14.45
N ALA A 119 -12.62 31.09 14.20
CA ALA A 119 -13.29 31.54 12.98
C ALA A 119 -13.18 33.05 12.72
N LYS A 120 -12.94 33.86 13.78
CA LYS A 120 -12.69 35.30 13.66
C LYS A 120 -11.35 35.62 12.97
N ASP A 121 -10.30 34.84 13.22
CA ASP A 121 -8.98 35.06 12.59
C ASP A 121 -8.96 34.63 11.12
N ARG A 122 -9.87 33.73 10.71
CA ARG A 122 -10.02 33.29 9.32
C ARG A 122 -10.66 34.34 8.41
N LEU A 123 -11.44 35.27 8.99
CA LEU A 123 -12.15 36.31 8.25
C LEU A 123 -11.31 37.59 8.04
N GLN A 124 -10.20 37.75 8.77
CA GLN A 124 -9.39 38.97 8.74
C GLN A 124 -8.22 38.93 7.74
N THR A 125 -7.99 37.81 7.04
CA THR A 125 -6.87 37.69 6.09
C THR A 125 -7.30 38.02 4.66
N LEU A 126 -7.16 39.30 4.28
CA LEU A 126 -7.16 39.75 2.88
C LEU A 126 -5.79 39.49 2.22
N LYS A 127 -5.21 38.30 2.40
CA LYS A 127 -3.88 37.96 1.88
C LYS A 127 -4.03 36.94 0.73
N PRO A 128 -3.31 37.12 -0.40
CA PRO A 128 -3.38 36.16 -1.50
C PRO A 128 -2.84 34.79 -1.06
N PRO A 129 -3.36 33.69 -1.65
CA PRO A 129 -3.00 32.33 -1.27
C PRO A 129 -1.50 32.12 -1.45
N SER A 130 -0.77 32.09 -0.33
CA SER A 130 0.67 31.85 -0.29
C SER A 130 0.93 30.42 0.17
N PHE A 131 1.78 29.73 -0.59
CA PHE A 131 2.29 28.41 -0.25
C PHE A 131 3.65 28.60 0.43
N GLU A 132 3.70 28.45 1.75
CA GLU A 132 4.95 28.40 2.49
C GLU A 132 5.41 26.94 2.62
N GLU A 133 6.61 26.68 2.11
CA GLU A 133 7.29 25.40 2.30
C GLU A 133 7.58 25.18 3.79
N ILE A 134 7.28 23.99 4.30
CA ILE A 134 7.39 23.74 5.73
C ILE A 134 8.86 23.53 6.10
N SER A 135 9.35 24.30 7.08
CA SER A 135 10.67 24.12 7.68
C SER A 135 10.91 22.67 8.14
N PRO A 136 12.16 22.17 8.04
CA PRO A 136 12.54 20.82 8.45
C PRO A 136 12.35 20.60 9.96
N LEU A 137 12.10 19.35 10.36
CA LEU A 137 11.95 18.92 11.76
C LEU A 137 13.22 19.28 12.54
N THR A 138 13.10 20.17 13.53
CA THR A 138 14.22 20.52 14.42
C THR A 138 14.41 19.46 15.50
N ALA A 139 15.63 19.32 16.03
CA ALA A 139 16.00 18.34 17.06
C ALA A 139 15.12 18.41 18.34
N VAL A 140 14.51 19.55 18.60
CA VAL A 140 13.57 19.77 19.72
C VAL A 140 12.31 18.91 19.60
N ASP A 141 11.87 18.63 18.36
CA ASP A 141 10.72 17.78 18.08
C ASP A 141 11.03 16.29 18.29
N ILE A 142 12.29 15.89 18.10
CA ILE A 142 12.76 14.51 18.32
C ILE A 142 12.83 14.22 19.82
N ASN A 143 13.32 15.15 20.65
CA ASN A 143 13.40 14.97 22.10
C ASN A 143 12.03 14.96 22.79
N SER A 144 11.05 15.70 22.27
CA SER A 144 9.67 15.68 22.78
C SER A 144 8.95 14.34 22.53
N LEU A 145 9.41 13.54 21.56
CA LEU A 145 8.91 12.19 21.30
C LEU A 145 9.54 11.16 22.26
N ASN A 146 10.84 11.27 22.55
CA ASN A 146 11.51 10.35 23.49
C ASN A 146 10.98 10.48 24.93
N ASN A 147 10.71 11.71 25.40
CA ASN A 147 10.20 11.92 26.76
C ASN A 147 8.76 11.43 26.97
N LYS A 148 7.96 11.34 25.91
CA LYS A 148 6.58 10.78 25.97
C LYS A 148 6.54 9.26 25.83
N VAL A 149 7.57 8.64 25.23
CA VAL A 149 7.71 7.18 25.17
C VAL A 149 8.06 6.60 26.54
N SER A 150 8.88 7.27 27.34
CA SER A 150 9.22 6.87 28.71
C SER A 150 8.04 6.93 29.68
N ALA A 151 7.15 7.91 29.56
CA ALA A 151 5.93 8.00 30.38
C ALA A 151 4.85 6.95 29.99
N ALA A 152 4.81 6.55 28.71
CA ALA A 152 3.88 5.52 28.22
C ALA A 152 4.34 4.08 28.50
N MET A 153 5.62 3.85 28.86
CA MET A 153 6.14 2.52 29.20
C MET A 153 5.74 2.03 30.61
N ALA A 154 5.28 2.89 31.52
CA ALA A 154 4.85 2.46 32.86
C ALA A 154 3.44 1.83 32.91
N LYS A 155 2.62 1.94 31.85
CA LYS A 155 1.20 1.46 31.84
C LYS A 155 0.88 0.42 30.76
N LYS A 156 1.87 -0.22 30.14
CA LYS A 156 1.63 -1.15 29.02
C LYS A 156 2.47 -2.42 29.06
N SER A 157 2.64 -3.00 30.24
CA SER A 157 3.30 -4.30 30.47
C SER A 157 2.47 -5.53 30.06
N ALA A 158 1.37 -5.40 29.32
CA ALA A 158 0.45 -6.52 29.08
C ALA A 158 0.15 -6.89 27.62
N PHE A 159 0.77 -6.30 26.59
CA PHE A 159 0.36 -6.67 25.21
C PHE A 159 1.41 -6.64 24.10
N LEU A 160 2.70 -6.82 24.39
CA LEU A 160 3.68 -7.17 23.34
C LEU A 160 4.84 -7.96 23.93
N GLN A 161 4.77 -9.29 23.91
CA GLN A 161 5.95 -10.13 23.72
C GLN A 161 5.71 -11.02 22.51
N THR A 162 6.52 -10.80 21.48
CA THR A 162 6.88 -11.87 20.55
C THR A 162 7.93 -12.75 21.26
N PRO A 163 7.87 -14.09 21.16
CA PRO A 163 9.02 -14.90 21.52
C PRO A 163 10.16 -14.67 20.51
N LYS A 164 11.34 -14.42 21.06
CA LYS A 164 12.61 -14.16 20.37
C LYS A 164 13.07 -15.38 19.57
N SER A 165 13.69 -15.10 18.43
CA SER A 165 14.51 -16.05 17.66
C SER A 165 15.54 -16.73 18.57
N THR A 166 15.41 -18.04 18.74
CA THR A 166 16.47 -18.91 19.26
C THR A 166 17.20 -19.54 18.08
N LYS A 167 18.48 -19.15 17.98
CA LYS A 167 19.53 -19.75 17.16
C LYS A 167 19.51 -21.29 17.34
N ARG A 168 19.09 -22.05 16.32
CA ARG A 168 19.20 -23.53 16.33
C ARG A 168 20.37 -24.00 15.46
N LYS A 169 21.25 -24.73 16.15
CA LYS A 169 22.41 -25.48 15.67
C LYS A 169 22.04 -26.45 14.54
N ARG A 170 23.01 -26.64 13.63
CA ARG A 170 23.16 -27.79 12.74
C ARG A 170 23.16 -29.10 13.56
N GLY A 171 22.33 -30.06 13.17
CA GLY A 171 22.20 -31.41 13.74
C GLY A 171 21.43 -32.28 12.74
N GLU A 172 21.71 -33.59 12.76
CA GLU A 172 21.61 -34.56 11.65
C GLU A 172 20.23 -34.87 11.02
N GLN A 173 20.37 -35.52 9.87
CA GLN A 173 19.42 -36.25 9.03
C GLN A 173 18.17 -36.79 9.75
N GLU A 174 17.00 -36.60 9.11
CA GLU A 174 16.10 -37.70 8.80
C GLU A 174 15.07 -37.29 7.73
N SER A 175 14.80 -38.24 6.85
CA SER A 175 14.03 -38.16 5.61
C SER A 175 12.53 -37.97 5.84
N VAL A 176 11.94 -36.86 5.38
CA VAL A 176 10.48 -36.79 5.15
C VAL A 176 10.18 -35.91 3.92
N THR A 177 9.53 -36.52 2.94
CA THR A 177 9.04 -35.98 1.66
C THR A 177 8.08 -34.78 1.83
N PRO A 178 8.06 -33.78 0.92
CA PRO A 178 7.18 -32.63 1.07
C PRO A 178 5.86 -32.82 0.30
N THR A 179 4.88 -33.51 0.89
CA THR A 179 3.47 -33.40 0.46
C THR A 179 2.81 -32.23 1.17
N ARG A 180 3.07 -31.00 0.72
CA ARG A 180 2.36 -29.81 1.22
C ARG A 180 1.07 -29.58 0.44
N LYS A 181 -0.02 -30.06 1.04
CA LYS A 181 -1.42 -29.91 0.60
C LYS A 181 -1.81 -28.45 0.36
N ILE A 182 -2.64 -28.23 -0.66
CA ILE A 182 -3.18 -26.94 -1.07
C ILE A 182 -3.95 -26.31 0.10
N VAL A 183 -3.53 -25.12 0.52
CA VAL A 183 -4.29 -24.31 1.48
C VAL A 183 -5.55 -23.79 0.78
N ALA A 184 -6.71 -24.24 1.23
CA ALA A 184 -8.01 -23.79 0.74
C ALA A 184 -8.13 -22.26 0.92
N VAL A 185 -8.14 -21.52 -0.19
CA VAL A 185 -8.33 -20.07 -0.19
C VAL A 185 -9.81 -19.78 0.05
N SER A 186 -10.19 -19.66 1.33
CA SER A 186 -11.50 -19.18 1.76
C SER A 186 -11.63 -17.67 1.53
N ARG A 187 -11.88 -17.26 0.28
CA ARG A 187 -12.52 -15.97 0.00
C ARG A 187 -13.81 -16.25 -0.77
N PRO A 188 -14.97 -15.71 -0.34
CA PRO A 188 -16.20 -15.82 -1.11
C PRO A 188 -16.01 -15.03 -2.41
N ILE A 189 -15.63 -15.75 -3.47
CA ILE A 189 -15.60 -15.22 -4.83
C ILE A 189 -17.07 -15.11 -5.22
N ALA A 190 -17.60 -13.88 -5.29
CA ALA A 190 -18.93 -13.62 -5.86
C ALA A 190 -19.12 -14.46 -7.14
N PRO A 191 -20.31 -15.02 -7.41
CA PRO A 191 -20.58 -15.82 -8.59
C PRO A 191 -20.54 -14.93 -9.84
N ARG A 192 -19.33 -14.55 -10.26
CA ARG A 192 -19.08 -13.91 -11.54
C ARG A 192 -19.18 -15.00 -12.59
N LEU A 193 -20.15 -14.86 -13.49
CA LEU A 193 -20.33 -15.74 -14.63
C LEU A 193 -19.03 -15.79 -15.45
N LEU A 194 -18.59 -17.00 -15.79
CA LEU A 194 -17.51 -17.21 -16.74
C LEU A 194 -17.98 -16.80 -18.15
N THR A 195 -17.10 -16.18 -18.92
CA THR A 195 -17.38 -15.91 -20.34
C THR A 195 -17.49 -17.22 -21.12
N THR A 196 -18.12 -17.18 -22.29
CA THR A 196 -18.27 -18.37 -23.16
C THR A 196 -16.91 -19.01 -23.47
N GLU A 197 -15.89 -18.21 -23.79
CA GLU A 197 -14.52 -18.68 -24.03
C GLU A 197 -13.91 -19.35 -22.79
N GLN A 198 -14.08 -18.74 -21.61
CA GLN A 198 -13.57 -19.30 -20.35
C GLN A 198 -14.26 -20.61 -19.99
N LYS A 199 -15.56 -20.74 -20.27
CA LYS A 199 -16.31 -22.00 -20.11
C LYS A 199 -15.77 -23.10 -21.02
N ASN A 200 -15.42 -22.77 -22.27
CA ASN A 200 -14.85 -23.73 -23.22
C ASN A 200 -13.48 -24.23 -22.76
N VAL A 201 -12.63 -23.36 -22.20
CA VAL A 201 -11.36 -23.78 -21.60
C VAL A 201 -11.60 -24.68 -20.39
N MET A 202 -12.54 -24.31 -19.52
CA MET A 202 -12.87 -25.11 -18.33
C MET A 202 -13.40 -26.51 -18.69
N SER A 203 -14.28 -26.62 -19.69
CA SER A 203 -14.80 -27.91 -20.15
C SER A 203 -13.70 -28.76 -20.81
N ALA A 204 -12.79 -28.14 -21.57
CA ALA A 204 -11.64 -28.84 -22.16
C ALA A 204 -10.72 -29.43 -21.07
N VAL A 205 -10.43 -28.66 -20.01
CA VAL A 205 -9.62 -29.17 -18.88
C VAL A 205 -10.35 -30.25 -18.10
N MET A 206 -11.65 -30.09 -17.83
CA MET A 206 -12.47 -31.11 -17.16
C MET A 206 -12.58 -32.40 -17.96
N SER A 207 -12.49 -32.35 -19.29
CA SER A 207 -12.42 -33.52 -20.16
C SER A 207 -11.05 -34.24 -20.15
N GLY A 208 -10.09 -33.78 -19.33
CA GLY A 208 -8.76 -34.37 -19.22
C GLY A 208 -7.81 -34.03 -20.37
N ARG A 209 -8.12 -33.02 -21.19
CA ARG A 209 -7.25 -32.59 -22.30
C ARG A 209 -6.13 -31.68 -21.81
N ASN A 210 -4.97 -31.76 -22.46
CA ASN A 210 -3.88 -30.81 -22.28
C ASN A 210 -4.24 -29.50 -22.99
N VAL A 211 -4.37 -28.41 -22.24
CA VAL A 211 -4.82 -27.12 -22.75
C VAL A 211 -3.79 -26.05 -22.45
N PHE A 212 -3.35 -25.34 -23.50
CA PHE A 212 -2.63 -24.08 -23.39
C PHE A 212 -3.58 -22.93 -23.73
N PHE A 213 -3.75 -21.98 -22.82
CA PHE A 213 -4.57 -20.79 -23.05
C PHE A 213 -3.77 -19.52 -22.79
N THR A 214 -3.97 -18.52 -23.65
CA THR A 214 -3.27 -17.23 -23.61
C THR A 214 -4.26 -16.06 -23.76
N GLY A 215 -3.76 -14.83 -23.68
CA GLY A 215 -4.56 -13.62 -23.84
C GLY A 215 -3.81 -12.38 -23.35
N SER A 216 -4.30 -11.19 -23.70
CA SER A 216 -3.72 -9.91 -23.28
C SER A 216 -3.76 -9.70 -21.76
N ALA A 217 -3.04 -8.68 -21.26
CA ALA A 217 -3.07 -8.33 -19.85
C ALA A 217 -4.49 -7.95 -19.41
N GLY A 218 -4.95 -8.46 -18.26
CA GLY A 218 -6.28 -8.12 -17.71
C GLY A 218 -7.44 -9.02 -18.16
N THR A 219 -7.24 -10.01 -19.04
CA THR A 219 -8.32 -10.91 -19.54
C THR A 219 -8.78 -12.00 -18.55
N GLY A 220 -8.29 -11.98 -17.31
CA GLY A 220 -8.73 -12.92 -16.27
C GLY A 220 -8.10 -14.32 -16.33
N LYS A 221 -6.95 -14.52 -17.01
CA LYS A 221 -6.24 -15.81 -17.05
C LYS A 221 -5.98 -16.41 -15.66
N SER A 222 -5.43 -15.62 -14.73
CA SER A 222 -5.18 -16.08 -13.35
C SER A 222 -6.47 -16.35 -12.57
N PHE A 223 -7.58 -15.70 -12.95
CA PHE A 223 -8.89 -15.97 -12.35
C PHE A 223 -9.45 -17.31 -12.84
N LEU A 224 -9.39 -17.56 -14.15
CA LEU A 224 -9.77 -18.83 -14.74
C LEU A 224 -8.95 -20.00 -14.16
N LEU A 225 -7.63 -19.81 -14.04
CA LEU A 225 -6.74 -20.82 -13.47
C LEU A 225 -7.12 -21.18 -12.02
N LYS A 226 -7.48 -20.20 -11.19
CA LYS A 226 -7.98 -20.48 -9.82
C LYS A 226 -9.30 -21.26 -9.81
N ARG A 227 -10.18 -21.01 -10.78
CA ARG A 227 -11.44 -21.76 -10.92
C ARG A 227 -11.18 -23.20 -11.34
N ILE A 228 -10.25 -23.41 -12.27
CA ILE A 228 -9.82 -24.74 -12.70
C ILE A 228 -9.24 -25.51 -11.50
N LEU A 229 -8.30 -24.91 -10.76
CA LEU A 229 -7.72 -25.54 -9.57
C LEU A 229 -8.75 -25.87 -8.50
N GLY A 230 -9.78 -25.03 -8.33
CA GLY A 230 -10.88 -25.29 -7.40
C GLY A 230 -11.87 -26.36 -7.87
N ALA A 231 -11.88 -26.69 -9.16
CA ALA A 231 -12.74 -27.73 -9.73
C ALA A 231 -12.04 -29.10 -9.84
N LEU A 232 -10.71 -29.12 -9.82
CA LEU A 232 -9.90 -30.33 -9.84
C LEU A 232 -9.69 -30.88 -8.42
N ALA A 233 -9.44 -32.19 -8.32
CA ALA A 233 -9.18 -32.84 -7.03
C ALA A 233 -7.86 -32.33 -6.42
N PRO A 234 -7.87 -31.77 -5.20
CA PRO A 234 -6.70 -31.13 -4.60
C PRO A 234 -5.57 -32.10 -4.27
N GLU A 235 -5.87 -33.39 -4.08
CA GLU A 235 -4.87 -34.41 -3.74
C GLU A 235 -3.95 -34.76 -4.91
N ASN A 236 -4.43 -34.64 -6.15
CA ASN A 236 -3.70 -35.06 -7.37
C ASN A 236 -3.37 -33.89 -8.31
N THR A 237 -3.56 -32.65 -7.86
CA THR A 237 -3.36 -31.45 -8.69
C THR A 237 -2.26 -30.58 -8.10
N PHE A 238 -1.21 -30.31 -8.89
CA PHE A 238 -0.12 -29.42 -8.49
C PHE A 238 -0.18 -28.12 -9.30
N ALA A 239 -0.12 -26.98 -8.60
CA ALA A 239 -0.03 -25.67 -9.23
C ALA A 239 1.42 -25.20 -9.26
N THR A 240 1.96 -24.97 -10.45
CA THR A 240 3.34 -24.52 -10.64
C THR A 240 3.41 -23.23 -11.46
N ALA A 241 4.42 -22.40 -11.21
CA ALA A 241 4.73 -21.22 -12.03
C ALA A 241 6.24 -21.03 -12.24
N SER A 242 6.63 -20.21 -13.22
CA SER A 242 8.04 -19.93 -13.52
C SER A 242 8.74 -19.06 -12.47
N THR A 243 8.00 -18.19 -11.78
CA THR A 243 8.52 -17.28 -10.76
C THR A 243 7.80 -17.44 -9.43
N GLY A 244 8.49 -17.16 -8.31
CA GLY A 244 7.92 -17.27 -6.96
C GLY A 244 6.71 -16.37 -6.73
N VAL A 245 6.72 -15.15 -7.30
CA VAL A 245 5.59 -14.21 -7.19
C VAL A 245 4.34 -14.77 -7.89
N ALA A 246 4.50 -15.35 -9.08
CA ALA A 246 3.40 -15.96 -9.81
C ALA A 246 2.86 -17.22 -9.10
N ALA A 247 3.75 -18.05 -8.55
CA ALA A 247 3.40 -19.23 -7.77
C ALA A 247 2.55 -18.86 -6.55
N CYS A 248 2.99 -17.86 -5.77
CA CYS A 248 2.24 -17.33 -4.64
C CYS A 248 0.85 -16.83 -5.05
N GLN A 249 0.71 -16.21 -6.23
CA GLN A 249 -0.56 -15.65 -6.67
C GLN A 249 -1.60 -16.72 -7.00
N ILE A 250 -1.19 -17.90 -7.46
CA ILE A 250 -2.06 -19.06 -7.73
C ILE A 250 -2.14 -20.06 -6.57
N GLY A 251 -1.38 -19.83 -5.49
CA GLY A 251 -1.34 -20.72 -4.33
C GLY A 251 -0.52 -21.99 -4.55
N GLY A 252 0.49 -21.91 -5.43
CA GLY A 252 1.36 -23.02 -5.81
C GLY A 252 2.83 -22.79 -5.48
N ILE A 253 3.71 -23.57 -6.12
CA ILE A 253 5.18 -23.48 -5.98
C ILE A 253 5.85 -23.17 -7.32
N THR A 254 7.15 -22.89 -7.31
CA THR A 254 7.88 -22.72 -8.58
C THR A 254 8.12 -24.06 -9.25
N LEU A 255 8.21 -24.07 -10.58
CA LEU A 255 8.52 -25.28 -11.34
C LEU A 255 9.85 -25.90 -10.90
N HIS A 256 10.86 -25.06 -10.62
CA HIS A 256 12.13 -25.50 -10.04
C HIS A 256 11.92 -26.21 -8.70
N ALA A 257 11.25 -25.58 -7.73
CA ALA A 257 11.00 -26.21 -6.42
C ALA A 257 10.14 -27.48 -6.48
N PHE A 258 9.34 -27.65 -7.53
CA PHE A 258 8.57 -28.86 -7.78
C PHE A 258 9.43 -30.00 -8.36
N ALA A 259 10.34 -29.68 -9.27
CA ALA A 259 11.17 -30.66 -9.97
C ALA A 259 12.44 -31.07 -9.21
N GLY A 260 12.89 -30.27 -8.24
CA GLY A 260 14.11 -30.49 -7.45
C GLY A 260 15.24 -29.55 -7.84
#